data_AF-A0A1A9PTV8-F1
#
_entry.id   AF-A0A1A9PTV8-F1
#
_cell.length_a   1.000
_cell.length_b   1.000
_cell.length_c   1.000
_cell.angle_alpha   90.00
_cell.angle_beta   90.00
_cell.angle_gamma   90.00
#
_symmetry.space_group_name_H-M   'P 1'
#
loop_
_entity.id
_entity.type
_entity.pdbx_description
1 polymer ?
#
loop_
_entity_poly.entity_id
_entity_poly.type
_entity_poly.pdbx_seq_one_letter_code
_entity_poly.pdbx_strand_id
1 'polypeptide(L)'
;MKKLLAVFFALALAFTAIGSTPAMAAGNSDARIVTYVGVLQNYIYGKKPLFNSPSDPTVVGYVANQYVTIKQPWFIVNTSLGEKWMGFNQWEVSLWRDFDAGVGRLYVDGKVAIRNDPGSQPVGYVANQNVTVKQAWYLINTSLGQKWIGYNL
;
A
#
# COMPACT_ATOMS: atom_id res chain seq x y z
N MET A 1 24.98 -40.48 4.47
CA MET A 1 23.53 -40.23 4.36
C MET A 1 23.25 -38.78 4.78
N LYS A 2 23.09 -37.85 3.82
CA LYS A 2 22.79 -36.44 4.10
C LYS A 2 21.27 -36.29 4.13
N LYS A 3 20.70 -35.91 5.28
CA LYS A 3 19.27 -35.63 5.44
C LYS A 3 18.98 -34.26 4.83
N LEU A 4 18.22 -34.21 3.72
CA LEU A 4 17.63 -32.97 3.23
C LEU A 4 16.46 -32.60 4.16
N LEU A 5 16.59 -31.50 4.90
CA LEU A 5 15.44 -30.85 5.52
C LEU A 5 14.70 -30.07 4.42
N ALA A 6 13.60 -30.64 3.93
CA ALA A 6 12.63 -29.89 3.16
C ALA A 6 11.83 -29.00 4.13
N VAL A 7 12.15 -27.70 4.12
CA VAL A 7 11.34 -26.69 4.81
C VAL A 7 10.13 -26.42 3.94
N PHE A 8 8.97 -26.94 4.33
CA PHE A 8 7.69 -26.61 3.73
C PHE A 8 7.30 -25.19 4.18
N PHE A 9 7.43 -24.21 3.29
CA PHE A 9 6.74 -22.94 3.45
C PHE A 9 5.26 -23.17 3.15
N ALA A 10 4.45 -23.23 4.20
CA ALA A 10 3.00 -23.16 4.07
C ALA A 10 2.62 -21.74 3.61
N LEU A 11 2.34 -21.60 2.32
CA LEU A 11 1.70 -20.41 1.77
C LEU A 11 0.23 -20.43 2.22
N ALA A 12 -0.09 -19.78 3.34
CA ALA A 12 -1.46 -19.57 3.73
C ALA A 12 -2.09 -18.54 2.78
N LEU A 13 -2.80 -19.00 1.74
CA LEU A 13 -3.72 -18.15 1.00
C LEU A 13 -4.94 -17.89 1.88
N ALA A 14 -4.88 -16.82 2.67
CA ALA A 14 -6.07 -16.21 3.22
C ALA A 14 -6.69 -15.33 2.12
N PHE A 15 -7.65 -15.90 1.38
CA PHE A 15 -8.57 -15.10 0.58
C PHE A 15 -9.48 -14.35 1.56
N THR A 16 -9.13 -13.11 1.86
CA THR A 16 -10.08 -12.18 2.45
C THR A 16 -10.73 -11.45 1.29
N ALA A 17 -12.07 -11.45 1.26
CA ALA A 17 -12.80 -10.47 0.48
C ALA A 17 -12.23 -9.07 0.77
N ILE A 18 -12.43 -8.11 -0.14
CA ILE A 18 -12.15 -6.68 0.07
C ILE A 18 -13.09 -6.20 1.19
N GLY A 19 -12.85 -6.69 2.39
CA GLY A 19 -13.75 -6.73 3.52
C GLY A 19 -13.23 -5.70 4.48
N SER A 20 -13.99 -4.62 4.61
CA SER A 20 -13.89 -3.59 5.66
C SER A 20 -12.60 -3.67 6.46
N THR A 21 -11.54 -3.09 5.91
CA THR A 21 -10.27 -2.89 6.60
C THR A 21 -10.48 -2.33 8.01
N PRO A 22 -9.67 -2.73 9.00
CA PRO A 22 -9.80 -2.26 10.39
C PRO A 22 -9.79 -0.73 10.41
N ALA A 23 -10.46 -0.06 11.36
CA ALA A 23 -10.55 1.40 11.47
C ALA A 23 -9.24 2.14 11.05
N MET A 24 -9.13 2.48 9.76
CA MET A 24 -7.95 3.16 9.23
C MET A 24 -8.14 4.64 9.51
N ALA A 25 -7.04 5.33 9.79
CA ALA A 25 -7.07 6.78 9.94
C ALA A 25 -7.63 7.42 8.66
N ALA A 26 -8.37 8.52 8.84
CA ALA A 26 -8.76 9.37 7.72
C ALA A 26 -7.51 9.79 6.94
N GLY A 27 -7.58 9.65 5.63
CA GLY A 27 -6.45 9.67 4.73
C GLY A 27 -6.08 11.08 4.31
N ASN A 28 -7.05 11.88 3.87
CA ASN A 28 -6.92 13.28 3.47
C ASN A 28 -5.47 13.71 3.12
N SER A 29 -4.92 14.75 3.75
CA SER A 29 -3.52 15.15 3.56
C SER A 29 -2.51 14.21 4.23
N ASP A 30 -2.94 13.36 5.16
CA ASP A 30 -2.07 12.50 5.97
C ASP A 30 -1.48 11.34 5.15
N ALA A 31 -2.17 10.93 4.09
CA ALA A 31 -1.66 9.94 3.15
C ALA A 31 -0.70 10.53 2.12
N ARG A 32 -0.45 11.85 2.12
CA ARG A 32 0.38 12.51 1.10
C ARG A 32 1.76 11.86 0.96
N ILE A 33 2.14 11.60 -0.28
CA ILE A 33 3.49 11.18 -0.64
C ILE A 33 4.32 12.43 -0.93
N VAL A 34 5.52 12.48 -0.39
CA VAL A 34 6.55 13.46 -0.72
C VAL A 34 7.80 12.75 -1.24
N THR A 35 8.68 13.48 -1.90
CA THR A 35 9.97 12.96 -2.38
C THR A 35 11.11 13.68 -1.68
N TYR A 36 12.10 12.92 -1.21
CA TYR A 36 13.34 13.46 -0.67
C TYR A 36 14.50 12.57 -1.12
N VAL A 37 15.52 13.15 -1.78
CA VAL A 37 16.71 12.43 -2.27
C VAL A 37 16.35 11.18 -3.10
N GLY A 38 15.36 11.31 -3.99
CA GLY A 38 14.97 10.24 -4.93
C GLY A 38 14.21 9.07 -4.33
N VAL A 39 13.72 9.17 -3.10
CA VAL A 39 12.84 8.17 -2.48
C VAL A 39 11.51 8.76 -2.07
N LEU A 40 10.47 7.92 -2.12
CA LEU A 40 9.14 8.26 -1.61
C LEU A 40 9.12 8.24 -0.09
N GLN A 41 8.51 9.25 0.51
CA GLN A 41 8.31 9.38 1.94
C GLN A 41 6.87 9.79 2.26
N ASN A 42 6.46 9.50 3.49
CA ASN A 42 5.23 10.05 4.07
C ASN A 42 5.57 10.56 5.48
N TYR A 43 4.98 11.70 5.87
CA TYR A 43 5.07 12.18 7.24
C TYR A 43 3.89 11.63 8.05
N ILE A 44 4.20 10.95 9.15
CA ILE A 44 3.19 10.42 10.06
C ILE A 44 2.79 11.51 11.04
N TYR A 45 1.57 12.03 10.92
CA TYR A 45 0.96 12.88 11.94
C TYR A 45 0.33 12.05 13.05
N GLY A 46 0.59 12.43 14.31
CA GLY A 46 0.05 11.72 15.45
C GLY A 46 0.58 10.28 15.54
N LYS A 47 -0.27 9.36 15.98
CA LYS A 47 0.08 7.94 16.20
C LYS A 47 -0.67 7.06 15.19
N LYS A 48 0.04 6.19 14.49
CA LYS A 48 -0.51 5.33 13.42
C LYS A 48 -0.22 3.85 13.67
N PRO A 49 -1.22 2.96 13.56
CA PRO A 49 -1.01 1.52 13.74
C PRO A 49 -0.15 0.94 12.62
N LEU A 50 0.67 -0.04 12.98
CA LEU A 50 1.48 -0.87 12.09
C LEU A 50 0.82 -2.24 11.92
N PHE A 51 0.81 -2.76 10.70
CA PHE A 51 0.24 -4.06 10.34
C PHE A 51 1.28 -4.95 9.64
N ASN A 52 1.09 -6.27 9.71
CA ASN A 52 1.91 -7.23 8.96
C ASN A 52 1.49 -7.35 7.48
N SER A 53 0.21 -7.12 7.18
CA SER A 53 -0.36 -7.17 5.84
C SER A 53 -1.58 -6.24 5.75
N PRO A 54 -1.91 -5.65 4.59
CA PRO A 54 -3.16 -4.89 4.40
C PRO A 54 -4.43 -5.72 4.62
N SER A 55 -4.34 -7.05 4.47
CA SER A 55 -5.44 -8.00 4.67
C SER A 55 -5.53 -8.53 6.10
N ASP A 56 -4.56 -8.19 6.98
CA ASP A 56 -4.53 -8.63 8.39
C ASP A 56 -4.80 -7.44 9.31
N PRO A 57 -5.95 -7.41 10.01
CA PRO A 57 -6.30 -6.29 10.86
C PRO A 57 -5.49 -6.19 12.16
N THR A 58 -4.59 -7.15 12.42
CA THR A 58 -3.82 -7.22 13.67
C THR A 58 -2.79 -6.10 13.75
N VAL A 59 -2.98 -5.20 14.72
CA VAL A 59 -2.01 -4.17 15.04
C VAL A 59 -0.82 -4.78 15.75
N VAL A 60 0.38 -4.60 15.20
CA VAL A 60 1.63 -5.17 15.74
C VAL A 60 2.58 -4.12 16.28
N GLY A 61 2.21 -2.84 16.22
CA GLY A 61 3.00 -1.74 16.72
C GLY A 61 2.43 -0.40 16.30
N TYR A 62 3.17 0.66 16.57
CA TYR A 62 2.79 2.02 16.20
C TYR A 62 3.99 2.81 15.73
N VAL A 63 3.73 3.75 14.84
CA VAL A 63 4.69 4.77 14.40
C VAL A 63 4.06 6.16 14.60
N ALA A 64 4.86 7.15 14.96
CA ALA A 64 4.33 8.49 15.27
C ALA A 64 5.32 9.61 14.91
N ASN A 65 4.78 10.76 14.50
CA ASN A 65 5.46 12.06 14.38
C ASN A 65 6.85 12.03 13.74
N GLN A 66 6.94 11.46 12.53
CA GLN A 66 8.21 11.39 11.78
C GLN A 66 7.99 11.14 10.28
N TYR A 67 9.00 11.44 9.48
CA TYR A 67 9.08 10.94 8.11
C TYR A 67 9.44 9.46 8.09
N VAL A 68 8.70 8.69 7.30
CA VAL A 68 8.99 7.28 7.01
C VAL A 68 9.29 7.11 5.53
N THR A 69 10.27 6.28 5.21
CA THR A 69 10.56 5.91 3.82
C THR A 69 9.57 4.85 3.36
N ILE A 70 8.90 5.10 2.24
CA ILE A 70 7.97 4.17 1.60
C ILE A 70 8.76 3.24 0.69
N LYS A 71 8.69 1.94 0.96
CA LYS A 71 9.28 0.87 0.14
C LYS A 71 8.39 0.50 -1.04
N GLN A 72 7.09 0.48 -0.82
CA GLN A 72 6.08 0.23 -1.85
C GLN A 72 4.80 0.96 -1.47
N PRO A 73 4.30 1.87 -2.32
CA PRO A 73 2.94 2.34 -2.20
C PRO A 73 1.96 1.45 -2.99
N TRP A 74 0.84 1.19 -2.35
CA TRP A 74 -0.28 0.43 -2.89
C TRP A 74 -1.57 1.20 -2.67
N PHE A 75 -2.46 1.12 -3.66
CA PHE A 75 -3.71 1.86 -3.66
C PHE A 75 -4.86 0.91 -3.98
N ILE A 76 -5.97 1.03 -3.26
CA ILE A 76 -7.25 0.45 -3.68
C ILE A 76 -7.95 1.50 -4.53
N VAL A 77 -8.25 1.17 -5.77
CA VAL A 77 -8.86 2.09 -6.74
C VAL A 77 -10.14 1.53 -7.31
N ASN A 78 -11.07 2.41 -7.66
CA ASN A 78 -12.28 2.04 -8.38
C ASN A 78 -11.93 1.75 -9.85
N THR A 79 -12.36 0.58 -10.35
CA THR A 79 -12.23 0.19 -11.74
C THR A 79 -13.55 -0.35 -12.28
N SER A 80 -13.65 -0.56 -13.59
CA SER A 80 -14.81 -1.25 -14.19
C SER A 80 -14.98 -2.70 -13.73
N LEU A 81 -13.94 -3.31 -13.15
CA LEU A 81 -13.96 -4.66 -12.56
C LEU A 81 -14.24 -4.62 -11.05
N GLY A 82 -14.71 -3.48 -10.52
CA GLY A 82 -14.83 -3.20 -9.10
C GLY A 82 -13.53 -2.69 -8.48
N GLU A 83 -13.47 -2.67 -7.16
CA GLU A 83 -12.28 -2.25 -6.43
C GLU A 83 -11.10 -3.19 -6.69
N LYS A 84 -9.92 -2.63 -6.96
CA LYS A 84 -8.70 -3.38 -7.25
C LYS A 84 -7.47 -2.71 -6.65
N TRP A 85 -6.47 -3.53 -6.37
CA TRP A 85 -5.17 -3.09 -5.90
C TRP A 85 -4.26 -2.68 -7.05
N MET A 86 -3.56 -1.57 -6.86
CA MET A 86 -2.55 -1.03 -7.76
C MET A 86 -1.28 -0.75 -6.95
N GLY A 87 -0.16 -1.36 -7.34
CA GLY A 87 1.10 -1.26 -6.60
C GLY A 87 2.20 -0.63 -7.44
N PHE A 88 3.08 0.11 -6.78
CA PHE A 88 4.18 0.85 -7.40
C PHE A 88 5.50 0.59 -6.66
N ASN A 89 6.62 0.93 -7.29
CA ASN A 89 7.95 0.81 -6.67
C ASN A 89 8.37 2.09 -5.93
N GLN A 90 9.25 1.99 -4.93
CA GLN A 90 9.78 3.15 -4.18
C GLN A 90 10.51 4.21 -5.05
N TRP A 91 10.89 3.87 -6.29
CA TRP A 91 11.60 4.75 -7.20
C TRP A 91 10.68 5.51 -8.15
N GLU A 92 9.37 5.25 -8.09
CA GLU A 92 8.37 5.94 -8.90
C GLU A 92 8.07 7.30 -8.29
N VAL A 93 9.09 8.17 -8.33
CA VAL A 93 9.06 9.48 -7.69
C VAL A 93 7.91 10.34 -8.19
N SER A 94 7.44 10.17 -9.43
CA SER A 94 6.33 10.94 -9.98
C SER A 94 5.04 10.86 -9.14
N LEU A 95 4.88 9.80 -8.33
CA LEU A 95 3.76 9.67 -7.39
C LEU A 95 3.58 10.84 -6.42
N TRP A 96 4.62 11.61 -6.09
CA TRP A 96 4.46 12.81 -5.25
C TRP A 96 3.57 13.87 -5.91
N ARG A 97 3.52 13.89 -7.24
CA ARG A 97 2.69 14.78 -8.07
C ARG A 97 1.41 14.08 -8.54
N ASP A 98 1.52 12.81 -8.90
CA ASP A 98 0.44 12.08 -9.56
C ASP A 98 -0.65 11.62 -8.57
N PHE A 99 -0.32 11.49 -7.28
CA PHE A 99 -1.26 11.15 -6.21
C PHE A 99 -1.68 12.38 -5.39
N ASP A 100 -2.96 12.75 -5.48
CA ASP A 100 -3.59 13.78 -4.66
C ASP A 100 -4.45 13.13 -3.58
N ALA A 101 -3.87 13.03 -2.39
CA ALA A 101 -4.50 12.43 -1.22
C ALA A 101 -5.68 13.27 -0.68
N GLY A 102 -5.68 14.60 -0.91
CA GLY A 102 -6.74 15.48 -0.39
C GLY A 102 -8.10 15.25 -1.04
N VAL A 103 -8.10 14.73 -2.27
CA VAL A 103 -9.32 14.43 -3.03
C VAL A 103 -9.42 12.96 -3.46
N GLY A 104 -8.52 12.10 -2.97
CA GLY A 104 -8.51 10.67 -3.29
C GLY A 104 -8.35 10.38 -4.79
N ARG A 105 -7.43 11.06 -5.48
CA ARG A 105 -7.20 10.90 -6.92
C ARG A 105 -5.78 10.48 -7.23
N LEU A 106 -5.63 9.54 -8.17
CA LEU A 106 -4.34 9.12 -8.71
C LEU A 106 -4.37 9.23 -10.24
N TYR A 107 -3.43 9.97 -10.81
CA TYR A 107 -3.16 9.89 -12.25
C TYR A 107 -2.24 8.70 -12.52
N VAL A 108 -2.71 7.76 -13.34
CA VAL A 108 -1.93 6.60 -13.77
C VAL A 108 -1.22 6.96 -15.08
N ASP A 109 0.07 7.27 -14.98
CA ASP A 109 0.93 7.44 -16.15
C ASP A 109 1.42 6.07 -16.65
N GLY A 110 1.37 5.85 -17.97
CA GLY A 110 1.70 4.56 -18.57
C GLY A 110 0.67 3.48 -18.26
N LYS A 111 1.11 2.22 -18.23
CA LYS A 111 0.24 1.04 -18.05
C LYS A 111 0.60 0.31 -16.76
N VAL A 112 -0.35 0.27 -15.82
CA VAL A 112 -0.16 -0.34 -14.49
C VAL A 112 -1.11 -1.51 -14.31
N ALA A 113 -0.59 -2.61 -13.76
CA ALA A 113 -1.36 -3.81 -13.47
C ALA A 113 -2.29 -3.60 -12.27
N ILE A 114 -3.53 -4.10 -12.37
CA ILE A 114 -4.48 -4.18 -11.26
C ILE A 114 -4.65 -5.62 -10.79
N ARG A 115 -4.84 -5.80 -9.49
CA ARG A 115 -4.79 -7.09 -8.77
C ARG A 115 -5.95 -7.22 -7.79
N ASN A 116 -6.30 -8.46 -7.43
CA ASN A 116 -7.29 -8.69 -6.38
C ASN A 116 -6.70 -8.50 -4.98
N ASP A 117 -5.39 -8.73 -4.80
CA ASP A 117 -4.67 -8.52 -3.55
C ASP A 117 -3.21 -8.07 -3.82
N PRO A 118 -2.54 -7.43 -2.85
CA PRO A 118 -1.10 -7.19 -2.93
C PRO A 118 -0.33 -8.50 -3.09
N GLY A 119 0.36 -8.66 -4.22
CA GLY A 119 1.12 -9.87 -4.56
C GLY A 119 0.36 -10.94 -5.34
N SER A 120 -0.95 -10.80 -5.57
CA SER A 120 -1.70 -11.72 -6.47
C SER A 120 -1.30 -11.53 -7.92
N GLN A 121 -1.65 -12.45 -8.83
CA GLN A 121 -1.48 -12.23 -10.27
C GLN A 121 -2.30 -11.03 -10.77
N PRO A 122 -1.87 -10.34 -11.85
CA PRO A 122 -2.67 -9.29 -12.49
C PRO A 122 -3.99 -9.85 -13.02
N VAL A 123 -5.07 -9.09 -12.84
CA VAL A 123 -6.41 -9.38 -13.38
C VAL A 123 -6.84 -8.38 -14.45
N GLY A 124 -6.02 -7.36 -14.71
CA GLY A 124 -6.25 -6.34 -15.71
C GLY A 124 -5.19 -5.25 -15.66
N TYR A 125 -5.43 -4.16 -16.39
CA TYR A 125 -4.56 -2.99 -16.41
C TYR A 125 -5.37 -1.70 -16.46
N VAL A 126 -4.80 -0.64 -15.88
CA VAL A 126 -5.25 0.75 -16.03
C VAL A 126 -4.13 1.50 -16.73
N ALA A 127 -4.48 2.36 -17.69
CA ALA A 127 -3.48 3.18 -18.38
C ALA A 127 -3.95 4.60 -18.66
N ASN A 128 -3.05 5.56 -18.51
CA ASN A 128 -3.16 6.97 -18.95
C ASN A 128 -4.47 7.66 -18.55
N GLN A 129 -4.87 7.55 -17.28
CA GLN A 129 -6.12 8.15 -16.79
C GLN A 129 -6.09 8.46 -15.29
N ASN A 130 -7.01 9.31 -14.86
CA ASN A 130 -7.28 9.51 -13.43
C ASN A 130 -8.16 8.37 -12.90
N VAL A 131 -7.83 7.87 -11.72
CA VAL A 131 -8.66 6.92 -10.96
C VAL A 131 -8.98 7.46 -9.57
N THR A 132 -10.13 7.07 -9.04
CA THR A 132 -10.51 7.35 -7.65
C THR A 132 -9.86 6.32 -6.74
N VAL A 133 -9.13 6.82 -5.75
CA VAL A 133 -8.46 6.04 -4.71
C VAL A 133 -9.37 6.00 -3.48
N LYS A 134 -9.68 4.80 -3.01
CA LYS A 134 -10.42 4.54 -1.77
C LYS A 134 -9.50 4.40 -0.57
N GLN A 135 -8.33 3.81 -0.79
CA GLN A 135 -7.34 3.59 0.26
C GLN A 135 -5.92 3.69 -0.27
N ALA A 136 -5.03 4.18 0.58
CA ALA A 136 -3.59 4.13 0.35
C ALA A 136 -2.91 3.30 1.44
N TRP A 137 -1.99 2.43 1.04
CA TRP A 137 -1.24 1.51 1.87
C TRP A 137 0.24 1.61 1.56
N TYR A 138 1.05 1.87 2.59
CA TYR A 138 2.49 2.04 2.44
C TYR A 138 3.23 0.98 3.23
N LEU A 139 4.07 0.21 2.54
CA LEU A 139 5.08 -0.62 3.17
C LEU A 139 6.24 0.28 3.58
N ILE A 140 6.56 0.33 4.87
CA ILE A 140 7.58 1.20 5.44
C ILE A 140 8.61 0.39 6.24
N ASN A 141 9.82 0.93 6.37
CA ASN A 141 10.82 0.40 7.29
C ASN A 141 10.53 0.85 8.72
N THR A 142 10.58 -0.07 9.68
CA THR A 142 10.45 0.20 11.12
C THR A 142 11.50 -0.58 11.90
N SER A 143 11.64 -0.30 13.20
CA SER A 143 12.48 -1.11 14.11
C SER A 143 12.00 -2.56 14.25
N LEU A 144 10.73 -2.85 13.91
CA LEU A 144 10.13 -4.20 13.92
C LEU A 144 10.25 -4.89 12.55
N GLY A 145 11.10 -4.38 11.66
CA GLY A 145 11.17 -4.78 10.26
C GLY A 145 10.17 -4.02 9.38
N GLN A 146 9.93 -4.51 8.17
CA GLN A 146 8.95 -3.89 7.26
C GLN A 146 7.53 -4.09 7.79
N LYS A 147 6.74 -3.02 7.75
CA LYS A 147 5.35 -2.99 8.23
C LYS A 147 4.50 -2.09 7.36
N TRP A 148 3.20 -2.34 7.35
CA TRP A 148 2.22 -1.57 6.60
C TRP A 148 1.57 -0.49 7.46
N ILE A 149 1.30 0.65 6.84
CA ILE A 149 0.39 1.70 7.34
C ILE A 149 -0.67 1.97 6.28
N GLY A 150 -1.90 2.25 6.71
CA GLY A 150 -3.04 2.41 5.80
C GLY A 150 -3.89 3.66 6.06
N TYR A 151 -4.46 4.26 5.02
CA TYR A 151 -5.27 5.49 5.03
C TYR A 151 -6.58 5.32 4.25
N ASN A 152 -7.71 5.81 4.79
CA ASN A 152 -9.01 5.85 4.09
C ASN A 152 -9.22 7.19 3.38
N LEU A 153 -9.54 7.19 2.09
CA LEU A 153 -9.66 8.41 1.27
C LEU A 153 -11.10 8.69 0.84
#